data_AF-A0A090QT40-F1
#
_entry.id   AF-A0A090QT40-F1
#
_cell.length_a   1.000
_cell.length_b   1.000
_cell.length_c   1.000
_cell.angle_alpha   90.00
_cell.angle_beta   90.00
_cell.angle_gamma   90.00
#
_symmetry.space_group_name_H-M   'P 1'
#
loop_
_entity.id
_entity.type
_entity.pdbx_description
1 polymer ?
#
loop_
_entity_poly.entity_id
_entity_poly.type
_entity_poly.pdbx_seq_one_letter_code
_entity_poly.pdbx_strand_id
1 'polypeptide(L)'
;MVGLFFPITLHTQLEYPFYHSLPHWIVFIILIHWVDNLTAKYYRKSIKHLLPLRMVVLLLPVAITSYMATTLYSGYLLTKYETTQPINIDYLLKVNNPWAWHNRFEWDLHVTQLQIGTASQNPAMIEEYIRWAQEKAKIWPRPDLYKNLISAYLALEKTSQAEQIYQEALYLFPAQAASWVTHTAPQPEEKAVSDTAQ
;
A
#
# COMPACT_ATOMS: atom_id res chain seq x y z
N MET A 1 -41.52 -19.47 9.35
CA MET A 1 -40.20 -19.91 9.83
C MET A 1 -39.14 -19.99 8.72
N VAL A 2 -39.45 -20.48 7.51
CA VAL A 2 -38.51 -20.51 6.36
C VAL A 2 -37.96 -19.13 5.95
N GLY A 3 -38.77 -18.07 6.08
CA GLY A 3 -38.36 -16.70 5.68
C GLY A 3 -37.24 -16.06 6.50
N LEU A 4 -36.92 -16.57 7.69
CA LEU A 4 -35.82 -16.04 8.52
C LEU A 4 -34.55 -16.88 8.40
N PHE A 5 -34.69 -18.21 8.33
CA PHE A 5 -33.55 -19.12 8.21
C PHE A 5 -32.89 -19.04 6.83
N PHE A 6 -33.66 -18.88 5.76
CA PHE A 6 -33.14 -18.84 4.39
C PHE A 6 -32.11 -17.73 4.14
N PRO A 7 -32.34 -16.44 4.48
CA PRO A 7 -31.33 -15.41 4.26
C PRO A 7 -30.08 -15.61 5.11
N ILE A 8 -30.20 -16.17 6.33
CA ILE A 8 -29.06 -16.40 7.23
C ILE A 8 -28.21 -17.59 6.75
N THR A 9 -28.83 -18.70 6.36
CA THR A 9 -28.11 -19.86 5.84
C THR A 9 -27.47 -19.57 4.48
N LEU A 10 -28.15 -18.81 3.63
CA LEU A 10 -27.60 -18.36 2.36
C LEU A 10 -26.42 -17.41 2.60
N HIS A 11 -26.54 -16.45 3.51
CA HIS A 11 -25.43 -15.54 3.83
C HIS A 11 -24.18 -16.28 4.36
N THR A 12 -24.37 -17.25 5.26
CA THR A 12 -23.27 -18.04 5.86
C THR A 12 -22.64 -19.06 4.91
N GLN A 13 -23.38 -19.58 3.91
CA GLN A 13 -22.82 -20.49 2.90
C GLN A 13 -22.13 -19.76 1.75
N LEU A 14 -22.51 -18.50 1.46
CA LEU A 14 -21.93 -17.73 0.38
C LEU A 14 -20.67 -16.96 0.78
N GLU A 15 -20.47 -16.65 2.07
CA GLU A 15 -19.42 -15.72 2.49
C GLU A 15 -18.02 -16.15 1.98
N TYR A 16 -17.51 -17.33 2.34
CA TYR A 16 -16.14 -17.71 1.96
C TYR A 16 -15.94 -18.12 0.49
N PRO A 17 -16.79 -18.97 -0.14
CA PRO A 17 -16.56 -19.42 -1.51
C PRO A 17 -16.91 -18.36 -2.57
N PHE A 18 -17.90 -17.48 -2.36
CA PHE A 18 -18.25 -16.48 -3.39
C PHE A 18 -17.28 -15.31 -3.45
N TYR A 19 -16.67 -14.90 -2.33
CA TYR A 19 -15.71 -13.79 -2.36
C TYR A 19 -14.44 -14.12 -3.13
N HIS A 20 -14.05 -15.40 -3.17
CA HIS A 20 -12.76 -15.82 -3.74
C HIS A 20 -12.85 -16.72 -4.97
N SER A 21 -14.02 -17.30 -5.28
CA SER A 21 -14.15 -18.26 -6.38
C SER A 21 -15.09 -17.78 -7.48
N LEU A 22 -14.50 -17.29 -8.57
CA LEU A 22 -15.21 -16.97 -9.81
C LEU A 22 -16.10 -18.14 -10.33
N PRO A 23 -15.67 -19.43 -10.29
CA PRO A 23 -16.54 -20.55 -10.67
C PRO A 23 -17.87 -20.63 -9.90
N HIS A 24 -17.84 -20.42 -8.58
CA HIS A 24 -19.05 -20.48 -7.75
C HIS A 24 -20.02 -19.35 -8.12
N TRP A 25 -19.48 -18.16 -8.41
CA TRP A 25 -20.26 -17.03 -8.90
C TRP A 25 -20.96 -17.34 -10.22
N ILE A 26 -20.27 -17.97 -11.18
CA ILE A 26 -20.83 -18.37 -12.47
C ILE A 26 -21.95 -19.40 -12.30
N VAL A 27 -21.72 -20.46 -11.53
CA VAL A 27 -22.74 -21.50 -11.28
C VAL A 27 -23.99 -20.89 -10.66
N PHE A 28 -23.84 -19.94 -9.76
CA PHE A 28 -24.97 -19.26 -9.13
C PHE A 28 -25.79 -18.41 -10.10
N ILE A 29 -25.15 -17.63 -10.99
CA ILE A 29 -25.88 -16.90 -12.05
C ILE A 29 -26.68 -17.90 -12.90
N ILE A 30 -26.07 -19.04 -13.27
CA ILE A 30 -26.74 -20.06 -14.08
C ILE A 30 -27.95 -20.63 -13.34
N LEU A 31 -27.83 -20.91 -12.04
CA LEU A 31 -28.94 -21.39 -11.21
C LEU A 31 -30.07 -20.35 -11.10
N ILE A 32 -29.74 -19.07 -10.88
CA ILE A 32 -30.73 -17.98 -10.87
C ILE A 32 -31.45 -17.92 -12.23
N HIS A 33 -30.70 -17.94 -13.33
CA HIS A 33 -31.27 -17.91 -14.68
C HIS A 33 -32.19 -19.11 -14.93
N TRP A 34 -31.80 -20.30 -14.46
CA TRP A 34 -32.58 -21.51 -14.61
C TRP A 34 -33.89 -21.46 -13.82
N VAL A 35 -33.85 -21.03 -12.55
CA VAL A 35 -35.03 -20.87 -11.70
C VAL A 35 -35.97 -19.77 -12.24
N ASP A 36 -35.41 -18.64 -12.70
CA ASP A 36 -36.18 -17.55 -13.32
C ASP A 36 -36.97 -18.06 -14.54
N ASN A 37 -36.30 -18.81 -15.43
CA ASN A 37 -36.93 -19.34 -16.63
C ASN A 37 -38.06 -20.36 -16.34
N LEU A 38 -37.95 -21.12 -15.24
CA LEU A 38 -38.98 -22.09 -14.83
C LEU A 38 -40.23 -21.43 -14.20
N THR A 39 -40.10 -20.24 -13.62
CA THR A 39 -41.12 -19.67 -12.72
C THR A 39 -41.70 -18.34 -13.20
N ALA A 40 -41.03 -17.62 -14.11
CA ALA A 40 -41.40 -16.26 -14.47
C ALA A 40 -42.51 -16.19 -15.55
N LYS A 41 -43.56 -15.42 -15.26
CA LYS A 41 -44.48 -14.89 -16.28
C LYS A 41 -43.93 -13.55 -16.76
N TYR A 42 -43.32 -13.53 -17.95
CA TYR A 42 -42.70 -12.33 -18.50
C TYR A 42 -43.75 -11.25 -18.87
N TYR A 43 -43.70 -10.09 -18.21
CA TYR A 43 -44.47 -8.91 -18.61
C TYR A 43 -43.56 -7.97 -19.43
N ARG A 44 -43.83 -7.84 -20.73
CA ARG A 44 -43.05 -6.95 -21.61
C ARG A 44 -43.50 -5.50 -21.42
N LYS A 45 -42.62 -4.66 -20.89
CA LYS A 45 -42.79 -3.20 -20.88
C LYS A 45 -41.77 -2.56 -21.81
N SER A 46 -42.24 -1.75 -22.76
CA SER A 46 -41.37 -1.02 -23.69
C SER A 46 -40.62 0.10 -22.96
N ILE A 47 -39.31 -0.07 -22.77
CA ILE A 47 -38.44 0.99 -22.25
C ILE A 47 -38.01 1.88 -23.43
N LYS A 48 -38.41 3.16 -23.41
CA LYS A 48 -38.18 4.09 -24.52
C LYS A 48 -36.74 4.64 -24.60
N HIS A 49 -35.96 4.57 -23.52
CA HIS A 49 -34.60 5.14 -23.43
C HIS A 49 -33.54 4.07 -23.10
N LEU A 50 -33.34 3.10 -24.01
CA LEU A 50 -32.36 2.01 -23.85
C LEU A 50 -30.93 2.41 -24.26
N LEU A 51 -30.77 3.50 -25.01
CA LEU A 51 -29.47 3.97 -25.52
C LEU A 51 -28.43 4.21 -24.40
N PRO A 52 -28.70 4.96 -23.31
CA PRO A 52 -27.70 5.21 -22.27
C PRO A 52 -27.31 3.92 -21.55
N LEU A 53 -28.26 3.02 -21.29
CA LEU A 53 -27.99 1.73 -20.66
C LEU A 53 -27.07 0.87 -21.52
N ARG A 54 -27.31 0.84 -22.84
CA ARG A 54 -26.46 0.11 -23.79
C ARG A 54 -25.04 0.65 -23.85
N MET A 55 -24.89 1.98 -23.76
CA MET A 55 -23.57 2.62 -23.69
C MET A 55 -22.85 2.26 -22.39
N VAL A 56 -23.53 2.31 -21.23
CA VAL A 56 -22.92 1.93 -19.94
C VAL A 56 -22.45 0.48 -19.96
N VAL A 57 -23.29 -0.45 -20.43
CA VAL A 57 -22.94 -1.88 -20.52
C VAL A 57 -21.72 -2.14 -21.40
N LEU A 58 -21.50 -1.32 -22.43
CA LEU A 58 -20.36 -1.48 -23.34
C LEU A 58 -19.11 -0.72 -22.86
N LEU A 59 -19.27 0.48 -22.32
CA LEU A 59 -18.16 1.32 -21.86
C LEU A 59 -17.59 0.85 -20.52
N LEU A 60 -18.44 0.33 -19.63
CA LEU A 60 -18.00 -0.06 -18.29
C LEU A 60 -16.94 -1.18 -18.31
N PRO A 61 -17.11 -2.29 -19.05
CA PRO A 61 -16.06 -3.30 -19.16
C PRO A 61 -14.78 -2.74 -19.76
N VAL A 62 -14.88 -1.91 -20.80
CA VAL A 62 -13.71 -1.30 -21.45
C VAL A 62 -12.94 -0.41 -20.47
N ALA A 63 -13.64 0.41 -19.70
CA ALA A 63 -13.04 1.28 -18.68
C ALA A 63 -12.41 0.49 -17.52
N ILE A 64 -13.09 -0.57 -17.05
CA ILE A 64 -12.55 -1.43 -16.00
C ILE A 64 -11.30 -2.16 -16.51
N THR A 65 -11.37 -2.77 -17.70
CA THR A 65 -10.24 -3.50 -18.28
C THR A 65 -9.05 -2.57 -18.53
N SER A 66 -9.27 -1.35 -19.03
CA SER A 66 -8.17 -0.39 -19.21
C SER A 66 -7.55 0.03 -17.89
N TYR A 67 -8.36 0.31 -16.85
CA TYR A 67 -7.87 0.61 -15.51
C TYR A 67 -7.10 -0.56 -14.88
N MET A 68 -7.58 -1.80 -15.04
CA MET A 68 -6.88 -2.99 -14.56
C MET A 68 -5.55 -3.21 -15.30
N ALA A 69 -5.52 -2.98 -16.61
CA ALA A 69 -4.29 -3.09 -17.39
C ALA A 69 -3.24 -2.06 -16.96
N THR A 70 -3.63 -0.80 -16.74
CA THR A 70 -2.70 0.23 -16.24
C THR A 70 -2.24 -0.04 -14.80
N THR A 71 -3.14 -0.57 -13.95
CA THR A 71 -2.82 -1.01 -12.59
C THR A 71 -1.77 -2.12 -12.60
N LEU A 72 -1.94 -3.13 -13.46
CA LEU A 72 -1.00 -4.24 -13.58
C LEU A 72 0.36 -3.76 -14.11
N TYR A 73 0.35 -2.91 -15.14
CA TYR A 73 1.56 -2.32 -15.69
C TYR A 73 2.33 -1.49 -14.65
N SER A 74 1.62 -0.63 -13.89
CA SER A 74 2.21 0.15 -12.81
C SER A 74 2.78 -0.74 -11.70
N GLY A 75 2.06 -1.80 -11.33
CA GLY A 75 2.53 -2.77 -10.34
C GLY A 75 3.81 -3.49 -10.79
N TYR A 76 3.87 -3.89 -12.08
CA TYR A 76 5.07 -4.49 -12.67
C TYR A 76 6.28 -3.54 -12.62
N LEU A 77 6.09 -2.27 -12.98
CA LEU A 77 7.16 -1.27 -12.92
C LEU A 77 7.66 -1.04 -11.49
N LEU A 78 6.76 -0.95 -10.52
CA LEU A 78 7.09 -0.81 -9.10
C LEU A 78 7.87 -2.04 -8.60
N THR A 79 7.47 -3.24 -8.99
CA THR A 79 8.22 -4.45 -8.66
C THR A 79 9.60 -4.46 -9.33
N LYS A 80 9.71 -4.00 -10.58
CA LYS A 80 11.01 -3.85 -11.23
C LYS A 80 11.89 -2.82 -10.54
N TYR A 81 11.34 -1.70 -10.09
CA TYR A 81 12.03 -0.70 -9.31
C TYR A 81 12.63 -1.31 -8.02
N GLU A 82 11.82 -2.06 -7.27
CA GLU A 82 12.24 -2.68 -5.99
C GLU A 82 13.23 -3.84 -6.13
N THR A 83 13.16 -4.59 -7.24
CA THR A 83 13.95 -5.82 -7.42
C THR A 83 15.22 -5.64 -8.25
N THR A 84 15.32 -4.58 -9.05
CA THR A 84 16.49 -4.34 -9.91
C THR A 84 17.64 -3.79 -9.08
N GLN A 85 18.82 -4.41 -9.23
CA GLN A 85 20.06 -3.93 -8.63
C GLN A 85 21.10 -3.68 -9.75
N PRO A 86 21.71 -2.49 -9.86
CA PRO A 86 21.46 -1.29 -9.05
C PRO A 86 20.06 -0.70 -9.30
N ILE A 87 19.54 0.03 -8.31
CA ILE A 87 18.24 0.70 -8.39
C ILE A 87 18.21 1.60 -9.64
N ASN A 88 17.14 1.48 -10.43
CA ASN A 88 16.92 2.32 -11.60
C ASN A 88 15.62 3.14 -11.43
N ILE A 89 15.79 4.46 -11.26
CA ILE A 89 14.71 5.43 -11.01
C ILE A 89 13.78 5.57 -12.23
N ASP A 90 14.24 5.23 -13.44
CA ASP A 90 13.42 5.29 -14.66
C ASP A 90 12.15 4.45 -14.55
N TYR A 91 12.18 3.34 -13.79
CA TYR A 91 11.00 2.52 -13.58
C TYR A 91 9.92 3.25 -12.78
N LEU A 92 10.32 4.01 -11.76
CA LEU A 92 9.40 4.79 -10.94
C LEU A 92 8.78 5.94 -11.75
N LEU A 93 9.57 6.61 -12.59
CA LEU A 93 9.09 7.71 -13.45
C LEU A 93 8.12 7.25 -14.55
N LYS A 94 8.15 5.97 -14.92
CA LYS A 94 7.28 5.38 -15.96
C LYS A 94 5.92 4.91 -15.44
N VAL A 95 5.67 5.01 -14.13
CA VAL A 95 4.40 4.60 -13.51
C VAL A 95 3.27 5.52 -13.98
N ASN A 96 2.32 4.97 -14.72
CA ASN A 96 1.24 5.74 -15.35
C ASN A 96 -0.05 5.80 -14.51
N ASN A 97 -0.23 4.88 -13.56
CA ASN A 97 -1.38 4.83 -12.67
C ASN A 97 -0.91 4.72 -11.22
N PRO A 98 -0.44 5.83 -10.62
CA PRO A 98 0.01 5.84 -9.23
C PRO A 98 -1.14 5.63 -8.25
N TRP A 99 -2.40 5.92 -8.63
CA TRP A 99 -3.54 5.81 -7.72
C TRP A 99 -3.84 4.36 -7.31
N ALA A 100 -3.66 3.41 -8.23
CA ALA A 100 -3.91 2.01 -7.95
C ALA A 100 -2.95 1.42 -6.90
N TRP A 101 -1.74 1.97 -6.79
CA TRP A 101 -0.71 1.56 -5.83
C TRP A 101 -0.22 2.73 -4.97
N HIS A 102 -1.10 3.65 -4.63
CA HIS A 102 -0.76 4.97 -4.08
C HIS A 102 0.25 4.93 -2.94
N ASN A 103 -0.01 4.18 -1.87
CA ASN A 103 0.90 4.11 -0.72
C ASN A 103 2.27 3.52 -1.07
N ARG A 104 2.31 2.55 -1.98
CA ARG A 104 3.56 1.88 -2.41
C ARG A 104 4.39 2.83 -3.28
N PHE A 105 3.73 3.50 -4.23
CA PHE A 105 4.37 4.48 -5.09
C PHE A 105 4.90 5.69 -4.30
N GLU A 106 4.10 6.27 -3.41
CA GLU A 106 4.53 7.39 -2.57
C GLU A 106 5.71 7.00 -1.67
N TRP A 107 5.65 5.80 -1.07
CA TRP A 107 6.74 5.28 -0.27
C TRP A 107 8.04 5.23 -1.08
N ASP A 108 8.01 4.60 -2.25
CA ASP A 108 9.19 4.48 -3.11
C ASP A 108 9.70 5.85 -3.53
N LEU A 109 8.81 6.77 -3.92
CA LEU A 109 9.17 8.14 -4.30
C LEU A 109 9.90 8.89 -3.19
N HIS A 110 9.32 8.92 -1.99
CA HIS A 110 9.85 9.71 -0.90
C HIS A 110 11.09 9.07 -0.25
N VAL A 111 11.17 7.74 -0.16
CA VAL A 111 12.40 7.08 0.29
C VAL A 111 13.54 7.33 -0.70
N THR A 112 13.28 7.28 -2.00
CA THR A 112 14.27 7.64 -3.04
C THR A 112 14.71 9.09 -2.89
N GLN A 113 13.76 10.00 -2.66
CA GLN A 113 14.05 11.41 -2.40
C GLN A 113 14.94 11.61 -1.17
N LEU A 114 14.71 10.89 -0.08
CA LEU A 114 15.57 10.92 1.10
C LEU A 114 16.98 10.43 0.77
N GLN A 115 17.10 9.33 0.03
CA GLN A 115 18.40 8.77 -0.38
C GLN A 115 19.20 9.74 -1.24
N ILE A 116 18.57 10.31 -2.28
CA ILE A 116 19.18 11.32 -3.16
C ILE A 116 19.53 12.58 -2.36
N GLY A 117 18.60 13.08 -1.54
CA GLY A 117 18.81 14.25 -0.69
C GLY A 117 20.00 14.10 0.24
N THR A 118 20.14 12.93 0.85
CA THR A 118 21.27 12.60 1.73
C THR A 118 22.58 12.49 0.94
N ALA A 119 22.57 11.76 -0.19
CA ALA A 119 23.77 11.56 -1.01
C ALA A 119 24.29 12.86 -1.65
N SER A 120 23.36 13.75 -2.02
CA SER A 120 23.65 15.06 -2.62
C SER A 120 23.84 16.19 -1.61
N GLN A 121 23.74 15.91 -0.30
CA GLN A 121 23.75 16.90 0.78
C GLN A 121 22.76 18.05 0.54
N ASN A 122 21.58 17.74 0.01
CA ASN A 122 20.53 18.71 -0.28
C ASN A 122 19.50 18.73 0.86
N PRO A 123 19.58 19.68 1.81
CA PRO A 123 18.68 19.71 2.97
C PRO A 123 17.22 19.93 2.57
N ALA A 124 16.95 20.64 1.46
CA ALA A 124 15.58 20.90 1.02
C ALA A 124 14.82 19.61 0.66
N MET A 125 15.50 18.65 0.00
CA MET A 125 14.91 17.35 -0.31
C MET A 125 14.60 16.54 0.95
N ILE A 126 15.47 16.62 1.96
CA ILE A 126 15.30 15.91 3.23
C ILE A 126 14.15 16.55 4.03
N GLU A 127 14.02 17.88 4.03
CA GLU A 127 12.92 18.58 4.69
C GLU A 127 11.56 18.30 4.05
N GLU A 128 11.49 18.16 2.73
CA GLU A 128 10.27 17.74 2.04
C GLU A 128 9.90 16.30 2.38
N TYR A 129 10.87 15.38 2.44
CA TYR A 129 10.65 14.02 2.94
C TYR A 129 10.07 14.03 4.37
N ILE A 130 10.67 14.80 5.28
CA ILE A 130 10.22 14.89 6.68
C ILE A 130 8.77 15.36 6.74
N ARG A 131 8.41 16.38 5.96
CA ARG A 131 7.04 16.93 5.93
C ARG A 131 6.02 15.88 5.48
N TRP A 132 6.32 15.17 4.40
CA TRP A 132 5.46 14.07 3.93
C TRP A 132 5.38 12.96 4.99
N ALA A 133 6.51 12.53 5.54
CA ALA A 133 6.57 11.41 6.47
C ALA A 133 5.86 11.70 7.80
N GLN A 134 5.89 12.94 8.30
CA GLN A 134 5.13 13.37 9.48
C GLN A 134 3.61 13.29 9.25
N GLU A 135 3.11 13.75 8.11
CA GLU A 135 1.69 13.61 7.77
C GLU A 135 1.31 12.14 7.53
N LYS A 136 2.19 11.37 6.87
CA LYS A 136 1.98 9.95 6.62
C LYS A 136 1.92 9.14 7.92
N ALA A 137 2.74 9.48 8.92
CA ALA A 137 2.77 8.80 10.21
C ALA A 137 1.41 8.86 10.94
N LYS A 138 0.64 9.93 10.77
CA LYS A 138 -0.69 10.08 11.40
C LYS A 138 -1.70 9.05 10.91
N ILE A 139 -1.58 8.60 9.65
CA ILE A 139 -2.51 7.67 9.01
C ILE A 139 -1.93 6.27 8.81
N TRP A 140 -0.60 6.15 8.80
CA TRP A 140 0.10 4.92 8.47
C TRP A 140 1.41 4.79 9.27
N PRO A 141 1.31 4.67 10.61
CA PRO A 141 2.47 4.55 11.47
C PRO A 141 3.14 3.19 11.23
N ARG A 142 4.39 3.22 10.72
CA ARG A 142 5.18 2.01 10.45
C ARG A 142 6.58 2.13 11.04
N PRO A 143 7.16 1.04 11.58
CA PRO A 143 8.52 1.08 12.12
C PRO A 143 9.55 1.66 11.14
N ASP A 144 9.52 1.24 9.87
CA ASP A 144 10.46 1.73 8.85
C ASP A 144 10.29 3.23 8.55
N LEU A 145 9.06 3.75 8.62
CA LEU A 145 8.80 5.19 8.44
C LEU A 145 9.46 6.00 9.55
N TYR A 146 9.30 5.56 10.80
CA TYR A 146 9.93 6.19 11.96
C TYR A 146 11.46 6.08 11.91
N LYS A 147 11.99 4.92 11.55
CA LYS A 147 13.44 4.73 11.34
C LYS A 147 14.01 5.70 10.29
N ASN A 148 13.31 5.87 9.17
CA ASN A 148 13.72 6.80 8.13
C ASN A 148 13.55 8.27 8.56
N LEU A 149 12.51 8.61 9.34
CA LEU A 149 12.34 9.94 9.93
C LEU A 149 13.49 10.30 10.89
N ILE A 150 13.89 9.38 11.76
CA ILE A 150 15.04 9.55 12.66
C ILE A 150 16.30 9.80 11.82
N SER A 151 16.53 8.97 10.80
CA SER A 151 17.68 9.11 9.90
C SER A 151 17.67 10.44 9.15
N ALA A 152 16.51 10.90 8.70
CA ALA A 152 16.34 12.19 8.03
C ALA A 152 16.65 13.38 8.96
N TYR A 153 16.20 13.35 10.22
CA TYR A 153 16.55 14.38 11.19
C TYR A 153 18.04 14.37 11.53
N LEU A 154 18.65 13.20 11.69
CA LEU A 154 20.09 13.09 11.93
C LEU A 154 20.91 13.61 10.73
N ALA A 155 20.47 13.36 9.50
CA ALA A 155 21.11 13.90 8.29
C ALA A 155 21.04 15.44 8.20
N LEU A 156 20.11 16.08 8.92
CA LEU A 156 20.01 17.54 9.06
C LEU A 156 20.63 18.05 10.37
N GLU A 157 21.35 17.22 11.13
CA GLU A 157 21.93 17.54 12.44
C GLU A 157 20.88 17.98 13.50
N LYS A 158 19.62 17.60 13.29
CA LYS A 158 18.46 17.91 14.14
C LYS A 158 18.27 16.83 15.22
N THR A 159 19.29 16.64 16.06
CA THR A 159 19.36 15.53 17.04
C THR A 159 18.23 15.52 18.06
N SER A 160 17.75 16.69 18.49
CA SER A 160 16.64 16.78 19.45
C SER A 160 15.32 16.26 18.85
N GLN A 161 15.03 16.59 17.59
CA GLN A 161 13.87 16.04 16.88
C GLN A 161 14.04 14.54 16.62
N ALA A 162 15.24 14.08 16.26
CA ALA A 162 15.51 12.65 16.07
C ALA A 162 15.21 11.86 17.35
N GLU A 163 15.65 12.35 18.52
CA GLU A 163 15.37 11.73 19.81
C GLU A 163 13.88 11.72 20.14
N GLN A 164 13.16 12.82 19.87
CA GLN A 164 11.71 12.86 20.08
C GLN A 164 10.98 11.79 19.26
N ILE A 165 11.31 11.65 17.97
CA ILE A 165 10.72 10.62 17.12
C ILE A 165 11.13 9.22 17.57
N TYR A 166 12.36 9.05 18.08
CA TYR A 166 12.82 7.78 18.63
C TYR A 166 12.03 7.36 19.88
N GLN A 167 11.77 8.29 20.81
CA GLN A 167 10.92 8.02 21.98
C GLN A 167 9.48 7.68 21.59
N GLU A 168 8.92 8.37 20.60
CA GLU A 168 7.61 8.02 20.04
C GLU A 168 7.61 6.61 19.42
N ALA A 169 8.67 6.26 18.68
CA ALA A 169 8.81 4.94 18.09
C ALA A 169 8.98 3.84 19.15
N LEU A 170 9.68 4.10 20.26
CA LEU A 170 9.76 3.17 21.39
C LEU A 170 8.39 2.90 22.02
N TYR A 171 7.55 3.94 22.10
CA TYR A 171 6.19 3.80 22.60
C TYR A 171 5.30 2.99 21.66
N LEU A 172 5.35 3.28 20.35
CA LEU A 172 4.48 2.63 19.35
C LEU A 172 4.97 1.24 18.92
N PHE A 173 6.29 1.05 18.85
CA PHE A 173 6.97 -0.11 18.24
C PHE A 173 8.15 -0.61 19.11
N PRO A 174 7.92 -0.97 20.39
CA PRO A 174 8.99 -1.22 21.35
C PRO A 174 9.99 -2.30 20.91
N ALA A 175 9.51 -3.38 20.28
CA ALA A 175 10.37 -4.46 19.81
C ALA A 175 11.28 -4.04 18.64
N GLN A 176 10.77 -3.22 17.72
CA GLN A 176 11.54 -2.76 16.56
C GLN A 176 12.48 -1.62 16.97
N ALA A 177 11.98 -0.63 17.69
CA ALA A 177 12.75 0.56 18.06
C ALA A 177 13.96 0.24 18.95
N ALA A 178 13.83 -0.69 19.89
CA ALA A 178 14.94 -1.13 20.73
C ALA A 178 16.13 -1.68 19.92
N SER A 179 15.89 -2.25 18.73
CA SER A 179 16.94 -2.79 17.85
C SER A 179 17.74 -1.72 17.09
N TRP A 180 17.29 -0.45 17.10
CA TRP A 180 17.93 0.61 16.30
C TRP A 180 19.13 1.26 17.01
N VAL A 181 19.14 1.28 18.35
CA VAL A 181 20.20 1.89 19.17
C VAL A 181 21.53 1.15 19.08
N THR A 182 21.52 -0.14 18.79
CA THR A 182 22.75 -0.93 18.63
C THR A 182 23.52 -0.61 17.34
N HIS A 183 22.97 0.18 16.42
CA HIS A 183 23.57 0.46 15.11
C HIS A 183 23.82 1.94 14.79
N THR A 184 23.46 2.87 15.66
CA THR A 184 23.61 4.32 15.40
C THR A 184 24.50 5.07 16.40
N ALA A 185 24.92 4.43 17.50
CA ALA A 185 25.95 4.99 18.36
C ALA A 185 27.35 4.63 17.80
N PRO A 186 28.28 5.59 17.60
CA PRO A 186 29.67 5.22 17.49
C PRO A 186 30.04 4.46 18.76
N GLN A 187 30.45 3.20 18.60
CA GLN A 187 31.02 2.41 19.69
C GLN A 187 32.10 3.28 20.34
N PRO A 188 32.01 3.56 21.66
CA PRO A 188 33.13 4.19 22.32
C PRO A 188 34.30 3.25 22.10
N GLU A 189 35.38 3.75 21.49
CA GLU A 189 36.66 3.06 21.48
C GLU A 189 36.89 2.56 22.89
N GLU A 190 36.86 1.23 23.04
CA GLU A 190 37.27 0.55 24.23
C GLU A 190 38.72 0.97 24.45
N LYS A 191 38.90 1.97 25.32
CA LYS A 191 40.22 2.38 25.78
C LYS A 191 40.84 1.13 26.37
N ALA A 192 41.75 0.52 25.62
CA ALA A 192 42.66 -0.47 26.13
C ALA A 192 43.39 0.19 27.30
N VAL A 193 42.93 -0.12 28.51
CA VAL A 193 43.63 0.19 29.75
C VAL A 193 44.86 -0.72 29.76
N SER A 194 45.96 -0.22 29.20
CA SER A 194 47.29 -0.77 29.42
C SER A 194 47.98 0.05 30.51
N ASP A 195 47.73 -0.34 31.75
CA ASP A 195 48.52 -0.07 32.95
C ASP A 195 48.16 -1.26 33.88
N THR A 196 49.04 -2.06 34.48
CA THR A 196 50.47 -1.94 34.77
C THR A 196 50.96 -3.32 35.22
N ALA A 197 52.22 -3.63 34.96
CA ALA A 197 53.14 -4.42 35.80
C ALA A 197 52.70 -5.80 36.36
N GLN A 198 53.27 -6.87 35.80
CA GLN A 198 54.27 -7.74 36.48
C GLN A 198 55.01 -8.61 35.44
#